data_AF-A0A2G9HA39-F1
#
_entry.id   AF-A0A2G9HA39-F1
#
_cell.length_a   1.000
_cell.length_b   1.000
_cell.length_c   1.000
_cell.angle_alpha   90.00
_cell.angle_beta   90.00
_cell.angle_gamma   90.00
#
_symmetry.space_group_name_H-M   'P 1'
#
loop_
_entity.id
_entity.type
_entity.pdbx_description
1 polymer ?
#
loop_
_entity_poly.entity_id
_entity_poly.type
_entity_poly.pdbx_seq_one_letter_code
_entity_poly.pdbx_strand_id
1 'polypeptide(L)'
;MLEKLIWICAFMLVGARHPGATVGVVEKEYRSEVSALIAELAVAAAAEKGIVFEEGIEERLCAYSRAVAHFPTAVKEFKWRNGWFYSLSEKAIAQGKQDPCPLHTAWLKELKIV
;
A
#
# COMPACT_ATOMS: atom_id res chain seq x y z
N MET A 1 -2.71 11.02 -8.73
CA MET A 1 -3.99 10.42 -8.29
C MET A 1 -3.71 9.50 -7.10
N LEU A 2 -4.48 9.60 -6.02
CA LEU A 2 -4.24 8.83 -4.78
C LEU A 2 -4.47 7.33 -4.96
N GLU A 3 -5.51 6.92 -5.69
CA GLU A 3 -5.75 5.49 -5.96
C GLU A 3 -4.54 4.83 -6.63
N LYS A 4 -3.90 5.51 -7.60
CA LYS A 4 -2.66 5.02 -8.24
C LYS A 4 -1.51 4.88 -7.25
N LEU A 5 -1.39 5.80 -6.29
CA LEU A 5 -0.37 5.75 -5.25
C LEU A 5 -0.64 4.62 -4.26
N ILE A 6 -1.89 4.45 -3.80
CA ILE A 6 -2.33 3.34 -2.95
C ILE A 6 -2.03 2.02 -3.64
N TRP A 7 -2.41 1.87 -4.92
CA TRP A 7 -2.17 0.67 -5.70
C TRP A 7 -0.69 0.31 -5.74
N ILE A 8 0.17 1.25 -6.13
CA ILE A 8 1.60 0.95 -6.29
C ILE A 8 2.28 0.69 -4.94
N CYS A 9 1.86 1.38 -3.86
CA CYS A 9 2.35 1.09 -2.52
C CYS A 9 1.93 -0.32 -2.07
N ALA A 10 0.65 -0.66 -2.20
CA ALA A 10 0.11 -1.92 -1.72
C ALA A 10 0.68 -3.13 -2.46
N PHE A 11 0.57 -3.14 -3.80
CA PHE A 11 1.00 -4.28 -4.61
C PHE A 11 2.52 -4.51 -4.55
N MET A 12 3.31 -3.42 -4.58
CA MET A 12 4.76 -3.55 -4.56
C MET A 12 5.28 -3.95 -3.19
N LEU A 13 4.64 -3.49 -2.11
CA LEU A 13 5.02 -3.85 -0.75
C LEU A 13 4.66 -5.31 -0.44
N VAL A 14 3.41 -5.73 -0.70
CA VAL A 14 3.01 -7.13 -0.49
C VAL A 14 3.86 -8.06 -1.34
N GLY A 15 4.08 -7.75 -2.60
CA GLY A 15 4.92 -8.59 -3.44
C GLY A 15 6.40 -8.61 -3.00
N ALA A 16 6.92 -7.54 -2.39
CA ALA A 16 8.26 -7.57 -1.82
C ALA A 16 8.37 -8.47 -0.56
N ARG A 17 7.25 -8.75 0.13
CA ARG A 17 7.18 -9.74 1.21
C ARG A 17 7.20 -11.18 0.72
N HIS A 18 6.88 -11.40 -0.55
CA HIS A 18 6.80 -12.71 -1.18
C HIS A 18 7.81 -12.79 -2.34
N PRO A 19 9.08 -13.13 -2.07
CA PRO A 19 10.16 -13.04 -3.05
C PRO A 19 9.82 -13.71 -4.39
N GLY A 20 9.92 -12.95 -5.48
CA GLY A 20 9.63 -13.43 -6.84
C GLY A 20 8.16 -13.29 -7.26
N ALA A 21 7.27 -12.82 -6.39
CA ALA A 21 5.89 -12.54 -6.77
C ALA A 21 5.81 -11.49 -7.88
N THR A 22 4.91 -11.72 -8.83
CA THR A 22 4.47 -10.70 -9.78
C THR A 22 3.21 -10.03 -9.24
N VAL A 23 2.80 -8.93 -9.86
CA VAL A 23 1.52 -8.27 -9.52
C VAL A 23 0.33 -9.24 -9.58
N GLY A 24 0.32 -10.16 -10.54
CA GLY A 24 -0.72 -11.18 -10.67
C GLY A 24 -0.71 -12.21 -9.54
N VAL A 25 0.49 -12.62 -9.09
CA VAL A 25 0.62 -13.50 -7.92
C VAL A 25 0.10 -12.80 -6.67
N VAL A 26 0.44 -11.53 -6.46
CA VAL A 26 -0.12 -10.74 -5.35
C VAL A 26 -1.64 -10.65 -5.41
N GLU A 27 -2.21 -10.37 -6.59
CA GLU A 27 -3.65 -10.24 -6.77
C GLU A 27 -4.42 -11.55 -6.51
N LYS A 28 -3.82 -12.71 -6.83
CA LYS A 28 -4.45 -14.02 -6.78
C LYS A 28 -4.18 -14.79 -5.50
N GLU A 29 -2.91 -14.85 -5.08
CA GLU A 29 -2.44 -15.71 -3.98
C GLU A 29 -2.34 -14.96 -2.65
N TYR A 30 -2.05 -13.66 -2.70
CA TYR A 30 -1.91 -12.78 -1.52
C TYR A 30 -3.02 -11.73 -1.44
N ARG A 31 -4.22 -12.09 -1.90
CA ARG A 31 -5.38 -11.20 -2.01
C ARG A 31 -5.74 -10.55 -0.68
N SER A 32 -5.82 -11.32 0.40
CA SER A 32 -6.21 -10.80 1.72
C SER A 32 -5.22 -9.74 2.23
N GLU A 33 -3.92 -9.95 2.03
CA GLU A 33 -2.87 -9.00 2.43
C GLU A 33 -2.97 -7.68 1.65
N VAL A 34 -3.08 -7.76 0.31
CA VAL A 34 -3.14 -6.55 -0.52
C VAL A 34 -4.45 -5.79 -0.30
N SER A 35 -5.55 -6.48 -0.02
CA SER A 35 -6.85 -5.85 0.28
C SER A 35 -6.82 -5.13 1.62
N ALA A 36 -6.26 -5.76 2.65
CA ALA A 36 -6.07 -5.13 3.96
C ALA A 36 -5.20 -3.87 3.86
N LEU A 37 -4.12 -3.93 3.09
CA LEU A 37 -3.24 -2.78 2.90
C LEU A 37 -3.89 -1.67 2.05
N ILE A 38 -4.64 -2.02 1.00
CA ILE A 38 -5.42 -1.02 0.23
C ILE A 38 -6.39 -0.29 1.15
N ALA A 39 -7.14 -1.02 1.98
CA ALA A 39 -8.11 -0.44 2.90
C ALA A 39 -7.45 0.51 3.90
N GLU A 40 -6.35 0.09 4.53
CA GLU A 40 -5.59 0.93 5.47
C GLU A 40 -5.10 2.24 4.80
N LEU A 41 -4.41 2.11 3.66
CA LEU A 41 -3.86 3.26 2.95
C LEU A 41 -4.95 4.19 2.41
N ALA A 42 -6.11 3.65 2.01
CA ALA A 42 -7.26 4.46 1.59
C ALA A 42 -7.83 5.26 2.77
N VAL A 43 -7.98 4.65 3.95
CA VAL A 43 -8.46 5.35 5.16
C VAL A 43 -7.49 6.47 5.55
N ALA A 44 -6.18 6.19 5.59
CA ALA A 44 -5.17 7.18 5.92
C ALA A 44 -5.14 8.34 4.91
N ALA A 45 -5.19 8.03 3.61
CA ALA A 45 -5.20 9.04 2.56
C ALA A 45 -6.48 9.89 2.58
N ALA A 46 -7.64 9.28 2.82
CA ALA A 46 -8.93 9.95 2.94
C ALA A 46 -8.93 10.94 4.11
N ALA A 47 -8.48 10.51 5.29
CA ALA A 47 -8.37 11.35 6.47
C ALA A 47 -7.40 12.53 6.27
N GLU A 48 -6.21 12.27 5.71
CA GLU A 48 -5.19 13.30 5.47
C GLU A 48 -5.61 14.34 4.42
N LYS A 49 -6.44 13.94 3.44
CA LYS A 49 -6.87 14.83 2.34
C LYS A 49 -8.27 15.38 2.51
N GLY A 50 -9.01 14.95 3.52
CA GLY A 50 -10.41 15.36 3.73
C GLY A 50 -11.31 14.94 2.56
N ILE A 51 -11.06 13.77 1.99
CA ILE A 51 -11.82 13.23 0.84
C ILE A 51 -12.52 11.93 1.21
N VAL A 52 -13.46 11.51 0.37
CA VAL A 52 -14.09 10.19 0.40
C VAL A 52 -13.80 9.52 -0.94
N PHE A 53 -13.29 8.29 -0.90
CA PHE A 53 -13.13 7.48 -2.11
C PHE A 53 -14.48 6.89 -2.53
N GLU A 54 -14.68 6.73 -3.83
CA GLU A 54 -15.81 5.98 -4.35
C GLU A 54 -15.76 4.53 -3.86
N GLU A 55 -16.94 3.98 -3.53
CA GLU A 55 -17.08 2.57 -3.17
C GLU A 55 -16.43 1.64 -4.19
N GLY A 56 -15.89 0.52 -3.74
CA GLY A 56 -15.28 -0.46 -4.63
C GLY A 56 -13.84 -0.14 -5.08
N ILE A 57 -13.12 0.69 -4.31
CA ILE A 57 -11.70 1.01 -4.60
C ILE A 57 -10.84 -0.25 -4.69
N GLU A 58 -11.05 -1.22 -3.79
CA GLU A 58 -10.30 -2.49 -3.81
C GLU A 58 -10.51 -3.23 -5.12
N GLU A 59 -11.75 -3.40 -5.54
CA GLU A 59 -12.15 -4.09 -6.76
C GLU A 59 -11.57 -3.40 -8.00
N ARG A 60 -11.62 -2.06 -8.06
CA ARG A 60 -11.01 -1.28 -9.15
C ARG A 60 -9.50 -1.49 -9.22
N LEU A 61 -8.82 -1.40 -8.08
CA LEU A 61 -7.37 -1.54 -8.00
C LEU A 61 -6.91 -2.95 -8.37
N CYS A 62 -7.63 -3.97 -7.92
CA CYS A 62 -7.33 -5.35 -8.28
C CYS A 62 -7.70 -5.66 -9.74
N ALA A 63 -8.75 -5.07 -10.28
CA ALA A 63 -9.08 -5.17 -11.71
C ALA A 63 -7.97 -4.60 -12.59
N TYR A 64 -7.44 -3.43 -12.22
CA TYR A 64 -6.27 -2.87 -12.89
C TYR A 64 -5.05 -3.78 -12.79
N SER A 65 -4.78 -4.37 -11.61
CA SER A 65 -3.66 -5.31 -11.41
C SER A 65 -3.65 -6.48 -12.39
N ARG A 66 -4.83 -7.00 -12.77
CA ARG A 66 -4.93 -8.09 -13.74
C ARG A 66 -4.41 -7.70 -15.14
N ALA A 67 -4.55 -6.43 -15.54
CA ALA A 67 -4.00 -5.94 -16.82
C ALA A 67 -2.46 -5.85 -16.83
N VAL A 68 -1.85 -5.76 -15.64
CA VAL A 68 -0.39 -5.62 -15.45
C VAL A 68 0.19 -6.81 -14.66
N ALA A 69 -0.47 -7.97 -14.72
CA ALA A 69 -0.18 -9.12 -13.87
C ALA A 69 1.26 -9.67 -13.99
N HIS A 70 1.92 -9.47 -15.14
CA HIS A 70 3.27 -9.98 -15.41
C HIS A 70 4.38 -9.11 -14.81
N PHE A 71 4.08 -7.89 -14.35
CA PHE A 71 5.11 -7.00 -13.82
C PHE A 71 5.68 -7.53 -12.49
N PRO A 72 7.01 -7.48 -12.31
CA PRO A 72 7.65 -7.87 -11.05
C PRO A 72 7.34 -6.84 -9.97
N THR A 73 7.18 -7.32 -8.73
CA THR A 73 6.99 -6.43 -7.58
C THR A 73 8.31 -6.10 -6.91
N ALA A 74 8.51 -4.83 -6.58
CA ALA A 74 9.64 -4.38 -5.78
C ALA A 74 9.33 -3.01 -5.18
N VAL A 75 9.73 -2.80 -3.92
CA VAL A 75 9.71 -1.44 -3.34
C VAL A 75 10.83 -0.61 -3.97
N LYS A 76 10.43 0.41 -4.71
CA LYS A 76 11.33 1.35 -5.43
C LYS A 76 10.83 2.77 -5.21
N GLU A 77 11.69 3.75 -5.50
CA GLU A 77 11.34 5.18 -5.46
C GLU A 77 10.70 5.58 -4.13
N PHE A 78 11.24 5.08 -3.00
CA PHE A 78 10.60 5.11 -1.69
C PHE A 78 9.99 6.48 -1.35
N LYS A 79 10.77 7.56 -1.46
CA LYS A 79 10.34 8.94 -1.19
C LYS A 79 9.03 9.32 -1.90
N TRP A 80 8.83 8.86 -3.13
CA TRP A 80 7.68 9.21 -3.98
C TRP A 80 6.53 8.18 -3.91
N ARG A 81 6.81 6.98 -3.39
CA ARG A 81 5.83 5.92 -3.19
C ARG A 81 5.50 5.79 -1.69
N ASN A 82 6.08 4.79 -1.03
CA ASN A 82 5.80 4.46 0.36
C ASN A 82 6.15 5.56 1.37
N GLY A 83 7.07 6.46 1.02
CA GLY A 83 7.56 7.51 1.90
C GLY A 83 6.49 8.52 2.32
N TRP A 84 5.49 8.79 1.48
CA TRP A 84 4.41 9.69 1.89
C TRP A 84 3.59 9.09 3.04
N PHE A 85 3.09 7.86 2.89
CA PHE A 85 2.35 7.15 3.93
C PHE A 85 3.18 6.94 5.20
N TYR A 86 4.44 6.51 5.05
CA TYR A 86 5.33 6.35 6.20
C TYR A 86 5.55 7.68 6.96
N SER A 87 5.65 8.81 6.24
CA SER A 87 5.77 10.12 6.90
C SER A 87 4.52 10.51 7.71
N LEU A 88 3.34 10.00 7.35
CA LEU A 88 2.12 10.20 8.16
C LEU A 88 2.22 9.42 9.47
N SER A 89 2.72 8.19 9.39
CA SER A 89 3.02 7.35 10.56
C SER A 89 4.03 7.99 11.49
N GLU A 90 5.17 8.43 10.97
CA GLU A 90 6.20 9.11 11.77
C GLU A 90 5.66 10.36 12.47
N LYS A 91 4.90 11.21 11.76
CA LYS A 91 4.30 12.43 12.33
C LYS A 91 3.30 12.11 13.44
N ALA A 92 2.44 11.11 13.25
CA ALA A 92 1.45 10.73 14.25
C ALA A 92 2.12 10.18 15.52
N ILE A 93 3.09 9.28 15.35
CA ILE A 93 3.85 8.69 16.46
C ILE A 93 4.64 9.76 17.22
N ALA A 94 5.29 10.69 16.53
CA ALA A 94 6.02 11.79 17.16
C ALA A 94 5.12 12.72 17.99
N GLN A 95 3.82 12.78 17.67
CA GLN A 95 2.81 13.50 18.44
C GLN A 95 2.17 12.66 19.56
N GLY A 96 2.66 11.45 19.82
CA GLY A 96 2.08 10.53 20.80
C GLY A 96 0.73 9.92 20.37
N LYS A 97 0.40 9.98 19.07
CA LYS A 97 -0.82 9.39 18.52
C LYS A 97 -0.54 7.98 17.99
N GLN A 98 -1.63 7.23 17.75
CA GLN A 98 -1.54 5.94 17.09
C GLN A 98 -1.06 6.10 15.63
N ASP A 99 -0.33 5.10 15.14
CA ASP A 99 0.05 4.99 13.73
C ASP A 99 -1.21 4.88 12.85
N PRO A 100 -1.44 5.78 11.87
CA PRO A 100 -2.52 5.68 10.90
C PRO A 100 -2.34 4.57 9.85
N CYS A 101 -1.12 4.08 9.64
CA CYS A 101 -0.81 2.99 8.69
C CYS A 101 -0.01 1.85 9.36
N PRO A 102 -0.54 1.20 10.41
CA PRO A 102 0.22 0.26 11.22
C PRO A 102 0.69 -0.99 10.45
N LEU A 103 -0.10 -1.53 9.52
CA LEU A 103 0.30 -2.66 8.67
C LEU A 103 1.41 -2.24 7.72
N HIS A 104 1.25 -1.09 7.05
CA HIS A 104 2.25 -0.54 6.14
C HIS A 104 3.60 -0.32 6.84
N THR A 105 3.59 0.34 8.00
CA THR A 105 4.79 0.56 8.83
C THR A 105 5.43 -0.76 9.25
N ALA A 106 4.64 -1.73 9.72
CA ALA A 106 5.15 -3.01 10.16
C ALA A 106 5.85 -3.77 9.01
N TRP A 107 5.24 -3.80 7.83
CA TRP A 107 5.79 -4.51 6.67
C TRP A 107 7.00 -3.82 6.06
N LEU A 108 7.06 -2.48 6.08
CA LEU A 108 8.28 -1.77 5.69
C LEU A 108 9.47 -2.10 6.61
N LYS A 109 9.23 -2.20 7.92
CA LYS A 109 10.25 -2.59 8.92
C LYS A 109 10.65 -4.06 8.79
N GLU A 110 9.69 -4.96 8.57
CA GLU A 110 9.92 -6.38 8.31
C GLU A 110 10.91 -6.58 7.15
N LEU A 111 10.75 -5.78 6.09
CA LEU A 111 11.62 -5.80 4.91
C LEU A 111 12.89 -4.95 5.04
N LYS A 112 13.13 -4.31 6.19
CA LYS A 112 14.28 -3.42 6.46
C LYS A 112 14.39 -2.28 5.44
N ILE A 113 13.25 -1.75 4.99
CA ILE A 113 13.18 -0.59 4.09
C ILE A 113 13.26 0.72 4.88
N VAL A 114 12.76 0.70 6.11
CA VAL A 114 12.78 1.79 7.10
C VAL A 114 13.27 1.28 8.45
#